data_AF-A0A4Q7UJL7-F1
#
_entry.id   AF-A0A4Q7UJL7-F1
#
_cell.length_a   1.000
_cell.length_b   1.000
_cell.length_c   1.000
_cell.angle_alpha   90.00
_cell.angle_beta   90.00
_cell.angle_gamma   90.00
#
_symmetry.space_group_name_H-M   'P 1'
#
loop_
_entity.id
_entity.type
_entity.pdbx_description
1 polymer ?
#
loop_
_entity_poly.entity_id
_entity_poly.type
_entity_poly.pdbx_seq_one_letter_code
_entity_poly.pdbx_strand_id
1 'polypeptide(L)'
;MTGPLPDPFADQPDWAPQPPRPLAIVPATERVELRGRRVLVGLPGMGWRGDLRADDRVVQNARTYVPVIPEHEWYRAEAEQVEVFAPLVPVERVWVETVGNRPGVESVRDTGIRLVSLDGPTHPTPTPVFEADAVTGRRVVHVEGGLEHRDLRAVTETYSGAEGDICVRITPEVEWYRWAWRGQSPSTLEVPVHLLWIE
;
A
#
# COMPACT_ATOMS: atom_id res chain seq x y z
N MET A 1 -22.04 40.87 -6.63
CA MET A 1 -21.53 39.52 -6.91
C MET A 1 -20.74 39.07 -5.70
N THR A 2 -21.35 38.28 -4.83
CA THR A 2 -20.72 37.72 -3.63
C THR A 2 -20.54 36.23 -3.87
N GLY A 3 -19.28 35.79 -3.98
CA GLY A 3 -18.94 34.36 -4.07
C GLY A 3 -19.35 33.61 -2.80
N PRO A 4 -19.43 32.28 -2.84
CA PRO A 4 -19.79 31.48 -1.67
C PRO A 4 -18.75 31.71 -0.56
N LEU A 5 -19.25 31.94 0.66
CA LEU A 5 -18.44 32.11 1.86
C LEU A 5 -17.69 30.79 2.13
N PRO A 6 -16.36 30.80 2.38
CA PRO A 6 -15.64 29.60 2.78
C PRO A 6 -16.23 29.07 4.09
N ASP A 7 -16.48 27.75 4.14
CA ASP A 7 -17.01 27.08 5.33
C ASP A 7 -15.96 27.11 6.46
N PRO A 8 -16.23 27.78 7.59
CA PRO A 8 -15.29 27.90 8.71
C PRO A 8 -15.06 26.58 9.47
N PHE A 9 -15.76 25.50 9.10
CA PHE A 9 -15.58 24.14 9.64
C PHE A 9 -14.96 23.17 8.63
N ALA A 10 -14.50 23.65 7.47
CA ALA A 10 -13.84 22.82 6.46
C ALA A 10 -12.39 22.43 6.84
N ASP A 11 -11.85 23.03 7.90
CA ASP A 11 -10.58 22.57 8.49
C ASP A 11 -10.82 21.22 9.18
N GLN A 12 -9.97 20.23 8.86
CA GLN A 12 -10.00 18.94 9.54
C GLN A 12 -10.00 19.18 11.05
N PRO A 13 -10.94 18.59 11.82
CA PRO A 13 -10.93 18.75 13.25
C PRO A 13 -9.59 18.32 13.83
N ASP A 14 -9.03 19.04 14.81
CA ASP A 14 -7.75 18.71 15.46
C ASP A 14 -7.70 17.27 16.05
N TRP A 15 -8.85 16.62 16.20
CA TRP A 15 -8.97 15.24 16.68
C TRP A 15 -8.81 14.17 15.57
N ALA A 16 -8.95 14.54 14.29
CA ALA A 16 -8.84 13.59 13.19
C ALA A 16 -7.36 13.25 12.91
N PRO A 17 -6.97 11.97 12.85
CA PRO A 17 -5.60 11.61 12.56
C PRO A 17 -5.20 12.14 11.17
N GLN A 18 -4.01 12.73 11.11
CA GLN A 18 -3.44 13.17 9.84
C GLN A 18 -3.26 11.98 8.89
N PRO A 19 -3.37 12.20 7.56
CA PRO A 19 -3.06 11.18 6.58
C PRO A 19 -1.68 10.54 6.84
N PRO A 20 -1.55 9.22 6.69
CA PRO A 20 -0.25 8.58 6.73
C PRO A 20 0.60 9.09 5.56
N ARG A 21 1.91 8.89 5.65
CA ARG A 21 2.82 9.15 4.54
C ARG A 21 2.38 8.35 3.29
N PRO A 22 2.38 8.94 2.09
CA PRO A 22 2.05 8.21 0.87
C PRO A 22 3.12 7.17 0.54
N LEU A 23 2.77 6.18 -0.28
CA LEU A 23 3.77 5.34 -0.92
C LEU A 23 4.43 6.12 -2.07
N ALA A 24 5.75 6.18 -2.05
CA ALA A 24 6.57 6.63 -3.17
C ALA A 24 7.00 5.42 -4.00
N ILE A 25 7.06 5.58 -5.31
CA ILE A 25 7.43 4.51 -6.24
C ILE A 25 8.68 4.97 -6.98
N VAL A 26 9.82 4.33 -6.71
CA VAL A 26 11.12 4.76 -7.24
C VAL A 26 11.73 3.70 -8.16
N PRO A 27 12.48 4.08 -9.20
CA PRO A 27 13.16 3.12 -10.05
C PRO A 27 14.14 2.24 -9.25
N ALA A 28 14.14 0.93 -9.51
CA ALA A 28 15.10 0.01 -8.89
C ALA A 28 16.54 0.21 -9.40
N THR A 29 16.78 1.09 -10.38
CA THR A 29 18.13 1.50 -10.80
C THR A 29 18.81 2.41 -9.78
N GLU A 30 18.04 3.09 -8.93
CA GLU A 30 18.57 3.95 -7.86
C GLU A 30 19.21 3.12 -6.74
N ARG A 31 19.91 3.75 -5.80
CA ARG A 31 20.45 3.04 -4.62
C ARG A 31 19.36 2.87 -3.57
N VAL A 32 18.54 1.84 -3.74
CA VAL A 32 17.46 1.42 -2.82
C VAL A 32 17.66 -0.04 -2.44
N GLU A 33 17.41 -0.37 -1.17
CA GLU A 33 17.39 -1.77 -0.70
C GLU A 33 16.24 -2.50 -1.40
N LEU A 34 16.45 -3.77 -1.79
CA LEU A 34 15.45 -4.54 -2.53
C LEU A 34 14.93 -5.75 -1.78
N ARG A 35 15.77 -6.41 -0.98
CA ARG A 35 15.39 -7.67 -0.32
C ARG A 35 14.10 -7.53 0.48
N GLY A 36 13.11 -8.33 0.08
CA GLY A 36 11.77 -8.38 0.68
C GLY A 36 10.92 -7.14 0.44
N ARG A 37 11.37 -6.14 -0.33
CA ARG A 37 10.59 -4.94 -0.64
C ARG A 37 9.50 -5.25 -1.65
N ARG A 38 8.38 -4.55 -1.51
CA ARG A 38 7.31 -4.57 -2.52
C ARG A 38 7.76 -3.84 -3.77
N VAL A 39 7.46 -4.44 -4.91
CA VAL A 39 7.85 -3.91 -6.22
C VAL A 39 6.71 -3.96 -7.21
N LEU A 40 6.80 -3.08 -8.19
CA LEU A 40 6.01 -3.13 -9.41
C LEU A 40 6.94 -3.49 -10.56
N VAL A 41 6.44 -4.30 -11.48
CA VAL A 41 7.14 -4.60 -12.74
C VAL A 41 6.28 -4.15 -13.91
N GLY A 42 6.90 -3.58 -14.94
CA GLY A 42 6.14 -3.15 -16.10
C GLY A 42 6.99 -2.52 -17.19
N LEU A 43 6.29 -2.04 -18.21
CA LEU A 43 6.87 -1.33 -19.34
C LEU A 43 6.11 -0.01 -19.51
N PRO A 44 6.85 1.12 -19.66
CA PRO A 44 6.24 2.40 -19.98
C PRO A 44 5.29 2.29 -21.18
N GLY A 45 4.11 2.92 -21.06
CA GLY A 45 3.07 2.88 -22.09
C GLY A 45 2.24 1.58 -22.17
N MET A 46 2.61 0.49 -21.48
CA MET A 46 1.85 -0.76 -21.48
C MET A 46 1.11 -1.04 -20.18
N GLY A 47 1.73 -0.71 -19.03
CA GLY A 47 1.14 -0.92 -17.71
C GLY A 47 2.09 -1.57 -16.72
N TRP A 48 1.57 -1.78 -15.51
CA TRP A 48 2.33 -2.15 -14.33
C TRP A 48 1.62 -3.29 -13.58
N ARG A 49 2.40 -4.23 -13.05
CA ARG A 49 1.92 -5.33 -12.22
C ARG A 49 2.51 -5.20 -10.82
N GLY A 50 1.64 -5.11 -9.81
CA GLY A 50 1.98 -5.10 -8.39
C GLY A 50 1.78 -6.47 -7.71
N ASP A 51 1.67 -6.46 -6.39
CA ASP A 51 1.60 -7.66 -5.52
C ASP A 51 2.82 -8.58 -5.70
N LEU A 52 4.00 -7.96 -5.82
CA LEU A 52 5.28 -8.64 -6.01
C LEU A 52 6.27 -8.20 -4.94
N ARG A 53 7.23 -9.08 -4.63
CA ARG A 53 8.40 -8.76 -3.81
C ARG A 53 9.69 -9.11 -4.53
N ALA A 54 10.72 -8.32 -4.26
CA ALA A 54 12.04 -8.47 -4.83
C ALA A 54 13.04 -9.09 -3.86
N ASP A 55 14.10 -9.66 -4.43
CA ASP A 55 15.36 -9.94 -3.73
C ASP A 55 16.47 -9.01 -4.24
N ASP A 56 17.67 -9.15 -3.69
CA ASP A 56 18.83 -8.35 -4.07
C ASP A 56 19.21 -8.51 -5.55
N ARG A 57 19.81 -7.44 -6.10
CA ARG A 57 20.20 -7.38 -7.51
C ARG A 57 21.23 -8.43 -7.83
N VAL A 58 21.11 -9.03 -9.01
CA VAL A 58 22.08 -9.96 -9.56
C VAL A 58 22.61 -9.45 -10.90
N VAL A 59 23.90 -9.62 -11.15
CA VAL A 59 24.53 -9.23 -12.42
C VAL A 59 24.81 -10.49 -13.23
N GLN A 60 24.26 -10.57 -14.45
CA GLN A 60 24.48 -11.67 -15.38
C GLN A 60 24.77 -11.12 -16.78
N ASN A 61 25.84 -11.61 -17.42
CA ASN A 61 26.21 -11.22 -18.80
C ASN A 61 26.24 -9.69 -19.01
N ALA A 62 26.86 -8.96 -18.08
CA ALA A 62 26.95 -7.50 -18.06
C ALA A 62 25.60 -6.75 -17.98
N ARG A 63 24.52 -7.41 -17.55
CA ARG A 63 23.21 -6.79 -17.27
C ARG A 63 22.81 -7.02 -15.83
N THR A 64 22.09 -6.06 -15.27
CA THR A 64 21.56 -6.13 -13.89
C THR A 64 20.11 -6.59 -13.93
N TYR A 65 19.80 -7.59 -13.12
CA TYR A 65 18.47 -8.14 -12.96
C TYR A 65 18.05 -8.09 -11.49
N VAL A 66 16.75 -8.13 -11.26
CA VAL A 66 16.13 -8.25 -9.95
C VAL A 66 15.30 -9.54 -9.95
N PRO A 67 15.55 -10.48 -9.03
CA PRO A 67 14.66 -11.60 -8.80
C PRO A 67 13.33 -11.10 -8.22
N VAL A 68 12.21 -11.47 -8.82
CA VAL A 68 10.88 -10.99 -8.39
C VAL A 68 9.90 -12.15 -8.29
N ILE A 69 9.20 -12.27 -7.18
CA ILE A 69 8.16 -13.30 -6.95
C ILE A 69 6.83 -12.66 -6.52
N PRO A 70 5.68 -13.35 -6.68
CA PRO A 70 4.44 -12.93 -6.06
C PRO A 70 4.58 -12.76 -4.54
N GLU A 71 3.92 -11.74 -3.99
CA GLU A 71 4.04 -11.40 -2.57
C GLU A 71 3.60 -12.57 -1.66
N HIS A 72 2.53 -13.28 -2.02
CA HIS A 72 2.08 -14.45 -1.26
C HIS A 72 3.13 -15.58 -1.24
N GLU A 73 3.89 -15.77 -2.33
CA GLU A 73 4.96 -16.78 -2.38
C GLU A 73 6.15 -16.35 -1.54
N TRP A 74 6.47 -15.05 -1.51
CA TRP A 74 7.50 -14.51 -0.62
C TRP A 74 7.14 -14.76 0.85
N TYR A 75 5.91 -14.45 1.27
CA TYR A 75 5.48 -14.71 2.65
C TYR A 75 5.49 -16.21 2.99
N ARG A 76 5.11 -17.08 2.06
CA ARG A 76 5.21 -18.53 2.25
C ARG A 76 6.67 -18.96 2.42
N ALA A 77 7.55 -18.49 1.53
CA ALA A 77 8.98 -18.79 1.55
C ALA A 77 9.63 -18.39 2.88
N GLU A 78 9.38 -17.16 3.33
CA GLU A 78 9.88 -16.65 4.61
C GLU A 78 9.28 -17.41 5.81
N ALA A 79 7.98 -17.73 5.80
CA ALA A 79 7.35 -18.43 6.92
C ALA A 79 7.79 -19.90 7.04
N GLU A 80 8.08 -20.56 5.92
CA GLU A 80 8.45 -21.98 5.87
C GLU A 80 9.95 -22.20 5.71
N GLN A 81 10.72 -21.13 5.57
CA GLN A 81 12.17 -21.14 5.35
C GLN A 81 12.56 -22.01 4.15
N VAL A 82 11.82 -21.84 3.04
CA VAL A 82 12.03 -22.57 1.79
C VAL A 82 12.51 -21.62 0.69
N GLU A 83 13.42 -22.11 -0.15
CA GLU A 83 13.87 -21.38 -1.33
C GLU A 83 12.82 -21.44 -2.44
N VAL A 84 12.60 -20.31 -3.13
CA VAL A 84 11.69 -20.21 -4.26
C VAL A 84 12.44 -19.68 -5.46
N PHE A 85 12.21 -20.29 -6.63
CA PHE A 85 12.80 -19.82 -7.87
C PHE A 85 12.10 -18.54 -8.34
N ALA A 86 12.87 -17.47 -8.41
CA ALA A 86 12.40 -16.17 -8.84
C ALA A 86 12.78 -15.90 -10.30
N PRO A 87 11.84 -15.50 -11.18
CA PRO A 87 12.19 -14.98 -12.49
C PRO A 87 13.04 -13.70 -12.36
N LEU A 88 14.04 -13.59 -13.23
CA LEU A 88 14.92 -12.42 -13.31
C LEU A 88 14.32 -11.36 -14.23
N VAL A 89 14.01 -10.20 -13.66
CA VAL A 89 13.46 -9.05 -14.39
C VAL A 89 14.58 -8.02 -14.59
N PRO A 90 14.78 -7.48 -15.81
CA PRO A 90 15.73 -6.38 -16.03
C PRO A 90 15.45 -5.23 -15.06
N VAL A 91 16.48 -4.69 -14.41
CA VAL A 91 16.32 -3.70 -13.33
C VAL A 91 15.58 -2.44 -13.78
N GLU A 92 15.69 -2.08 -15.07
CA GLU A 92 15.03 -0.91 -15.66
C GLU A 92 13.50 -1.06 -15.75
N ARG A 93 12.98 -2.27 -15.52
CA ARG A 93 11.54 -2.59 -15.52
C ARG A 93 10.97 -2.73 -14.12
N VAL A 94 11.79 -2.55 -13.09
CA VAL A 94 11.42 -2.76 -11.69
C VAL A 94 11.35 -1.42 -10.97
N TRP A 95 10.27 -1.23 -10.24
CA TRP A 95 10.00 -0.06 -9.41
C TRP A 95 9.72 -0.50 -7.98
N VAL A 96 10.20 0.24 -7.00
CA VAL A 96 10.17 -0.15 -5.59
C VAL A 96 9.20 0.75 -4.84
N GLU A 97 8.29 0.15 -4.08
CA GLU A 97 7.46 0.89 -3.13
C GLU A 97 8.32 1.28 -1.91
N THR A 98 8.39 2.58 -1.63
CA THR A 98 9.03 3.17 -0.47
C THR A 98 8.03 4.06 0.27
N VAL A 99 8.30 4.37 1.54
CA VAL A 99 7.47 5.32 2.28
C VAL A 99 7.96 6.71 1.91
N GLY A 100 7.08 7.50 1.31
CA GLY A 100 7.37 8.88 0.91
C GLY A 100 7.34 9.85 2.08
N ASN A 101 7.55 11.13 1.77
CA ASN A 101 7.34 12.21 2.72
C ASN A 101 5.88 12.63 2.76
N ARG A 102 5.40 13.10 3.92
CA ARG A 102 4.04 13.62 4.05
C ARG A 102 3.89 14.83 3.10
N PRO A 103 2.89 14.86 2.21
CA PRO A 103 2.67 16.01 1.34
C PRO A 103 2.29 17.24 2.18
N GLY A 104 2.61 18.43 1.68
CA GLY A 104 2.07 19.68 2.24
C GLY A 104 0.54 19.71 2.09
N VAL A 105 -0.12 20.59 2.86
CA VAL A 105 -1.59 20.70 3.02
C VAL A 105 -2.37 20.97 1.71
N GLU A 106 -1.70 21.14 0.58
CA GLU A 106 -2.28 21.46 -0.73
C GLU A 106 -2.47 20.23 -1.65
N SER A 107 -2.98 19.10 -1.17
CA SER A 107 -3.50 18.07 -2.08
C SER A 107 -4.99 18.30 -2.33
N VAL A 108 -5.27 19.13 -3.33
CA VAL A 108 -6.62 19.40 -3.84
C VAL A 108 -7.32 18.07 -4.14
N ARG A 109 -8.52 17.89 -3.58
CA ARG A 109 -9.43 16.79 -3.93
C ARG A 109 -9.76 16.88 -5.42
N ASP A 110 -9.05 16.12 -6.24
CA ASP A 110 -9.27 16.09 -7.67
C ASP A 110 -10.49 15.22 -7.96
N THR A 111 -11.67 15.86 -8.02
CA THR A 111 -12.96 15.22 -8.31
C THR A 111 -13.18 15.01 -9.82
N GLY A 112 -12.14 15.24 -10.64
CA GLY A 112 -12.17 15.11 -12.09
C GLY A 112 -11.55 13.81 -12.63
N ILE A 113 -11.46 13.72 -13.96
CA ILE A 113 -10.72 12.65 -14.65
C ILE A 113 -9.23 12.86 -14.38
N ARG A 114 -8.66 12.04 -13.48
CA ARG A 114 -7.22 12.06 -13.19
C ARG A 114 -6.44 11.40 -14.33
N LEU A 115 -5.82 12.23 -15.16
CA LEU A 115 -4.84 11.77 -16.15
C LEU A 115 -3.50 11.50 -15.47
N VAL A 116 -2.80 10.46 -15.93
CA VAL A 116 -1.53 10.02 -15.35
C VAL A 116 -0.48 9.87 -16.44
N SER A 117 0.80 10.09 -16.08
CA SER A 117 1.90 9.74 -17.00
C SER A 117 1.97 8.22 -17.15
N LEU A 118 2.34 7.78 -18.35
CA LEU A 118 2.61 6.37 -18.67
C LEU A 118 4.10 6.02 -18.61
N ASP A 119 4.96 6.99 -18.28
CA ASP A 119 6.41 6.79 -18.19
C ASP A 119 6.82 5.98 -16.95
N GLY A 120 5.99 6.01 -15.91
CA GLY A 120 6.19 5.30 -14.65
C GLY A 120 4.86 4.90 -13.99
N PRO A 121 4.92 4.10 -12.92
CA PRO A 121 3.74 3.78 -12.13
C PRO A 121 3.12 5.01 -11.47
N THR A 122 1.82 4.97 -11.25
CA THR A 122 1.10 6.03 -10.54
C THR A 122 1.40 5.97 -9.04
N HIS A 123 1.57 7.13 -8.42
CA HIS A 123 1.72 7.24 -6.96
C HIS A 123 0.34 7.36 -6.30
N PRO A 124 -0.16 6.31 -5.63
CA PRO A 124 -1.43 6.38 -4.93
C PRO A 124 -1.31 7.31 -3.72
N THR A 125 -2.32 8.15 -3.54
CA THR A 125 -2.50 8.93 -2.32
C THR A 125 -3.26 8.08 -1.32
N PRO A 126 -2.88 8.10 -0.03
CA PRO A 126 -3.64 7.40 0.99
C PRO A 126 -5.10 7.82 0.95
N THR A 127 -6.00 6.84 0.95
CA THR A 127 -7.45 7.08 0.88
C THR A 127 -8.07 6.69 2.22
N PRO A 128 -8.80 7.57 2.92
CA PRO A 128 -9.49 7.19 4.14
C PRO A 128 -10.45 6.02 3.89
N VAL A 129 -10.49 5.04 4.80
CA VAL A 129 -11.32 3.83 4.61
C VAL A 129 -12.81 4.16 4.47
N PHE A 130 -13.30 5.20 5.14
CA PHE A 130 -14.71 5.60 5.05
C PHE A 130 -15.09 6.21 3.68
N GLU A 131 -14.12 6.61 2.85
CA GLU A 131 -14.35 7.11 1.49
C GLU A 131 -14.29 5.98 0.44
N ALA A 132 -13.92 4.75 0.84
CA ALA A 132 -13.75 3.62 -0.08
C ALA A 132 -15.00 2.73 -0.15
N ASP A 133 -15.40 2.37 -1.37
CA ASP A 133 -16.57 1.50 -1.61
C ASP A 133 -16.36 0.06 -1.14
N ALA A 134 -15.11 -0.43 -1.19
CA ALA A 134 -14.75 -1.78 -0.77
C ALA A 134 -13.34 -1.79 -0.18
N VAL A 135 -13.18 -2.53 0.93
CA VAL A 135 -11.93 -2.57 1.69
C VAL A 135 -11.38 -3.96 1.95
N THR A 136 -12.18 -5.02 1.91
CA THR A 136 -11.68 -6.38 2.21
C THR A 136 -10.50 -6.76 1.30
N GLY A 137 -9.45 -7.29 1.91
CA GLY A 137 -8.22 -7.73 1.26
C GLY A 137 -7.26 -6.61 0.86
N ARG A 138 -7.66 -5.33 0.95
CA ARG A 138 -6.79 -4.20 0.63
C ARG A 138 -5.77 -3.97 1.73
N ARG A 139 -4.59 -3.46 1.35
CA ARG A 139 -3.56 -3.01 2.29
C ARG A 139 -4.03 -1.76 3.00
N VAL A 140 -3.85 -1.71 4.31
CA VAL A 140 -4.29 -0.58 5.14
C VAL A 140 -3.17 -0.13 6.05
N VAL A 141 -3.24 1.15 6.42
CA VAL A 141 -2.43 1.78 7.45
C VAL A 141 -3.36 2.15 8.60
N HIS A 142 -3.02 1.70 9.79
CA HIS A 142 -3.67 2.13 11.02
C HIS A 142 -2.87 3.29 11.62
N VAL A 143 -3.53 4.43 11.80
CA VAL A 143 -2.91 5.64 12.36
C VAL A 143 -3.45 5.88 13.77
N GLU A 144 -2.62 5.65 14.78
CA GLU A 144 -2.99 5.79 16.19
C GLU A 144 -1.97 6.68 16.92
N GLY A 145 -2.45 7.75 17.57
CA GLY A 145 -1.55 8.66 18.30
C GLY A 145 -0.45 9.30 17.44
N GLY A 146 -0.67 9.41 16.12
CA GLY A 146 0.32 9.90 15.15
C GLY A 146 1.33 8.86 14.67
N LEU A 147 1.26 7.61 15.16
CA LEU A 147 2.07 6.49 14.71
C LEU A 147 1.38 5.76 13.55
N GLU A 148 2.16 5.42 12.52
CA GLU A 148 1.69 4.66 11.36
C GLU A 148 2.04 3.18 11.53
N HIS A 149 1.02 2.33 11.66
CA HIS A 149 1.14 0.88 11.64
C HIS A 149 0.81 0.39 10.23
N ARG A 150 1.80 -0.20 9.55
CA ARG A 150 1.71 -0.71 8.16
C ARG A 150 1.81 -2.22 8.11
N ASP A 151 1.80 -2.77 6.91
CA ASP A 151 1.82 -4.22 6.63
C ASP A 151 0.60 -4.91 7.26
N LEU A 152 -0.56 -4.26 7.13
CA LEU A 152 -1.86 -4.72 7.59
C LEU A 152 -2.79 -4.88 6.38
N ARG A 153 -3.72 -5.83 6.48
CA ARG A 153 -4.81 -5.99 5.51
C ARG A 153 -6.15 -5.98 6.21
N ALA A 154 -7.14 -5.38 5.54
CA ALA A 154 -8.53 -5.46 5.98
C ALA A 154 -9.09 -6.87 5.71
N VAL A 155 -9.72 -7.45 6.73
CA VAL A 155 -10.31 -8.80 6.71
C VAL A 155 -11.81 -8.78 6.42
N THR A 156 -12.47 -7.66 6.74
CA THR A 156 -13.91 -7.47 6.54
C THR A 156 -14.18 -6.19 5.76
N GLU A 157 -15.38 -6.07 5.22
CA GLU A 157 -15.94 -4.78 4.87
C GLU A 157 -16.25 -3.97 6.14
N THR A 158 -16.69 -2.73 5.95
CA THR A 158 -17.14 -1.87 7.05
C THR A 158 -18.40 -2.45 7.71
N TYR A 159 -18.45 -2.43 9.03
CA TYR A 159 -19.60 -2.89 9.81
C TYR A 159 -19.78 -2.05 11.08
N SER A 160 -20.97 -2.11 11.67
CA SER A 160 -21.24 -1.47 12.97
C SER A 160 -20.66 -2.31 14.11
N GLY A 161 -19.71 -1.76 14.85
CA GLY A 161 -19.11 -2.35 16.04
C GLY A 161 -20.04 -2.37 17.25
N ALA A 162 -19.57 -2.97 18.35
CA ALA A 162 -20.36 -3.17 19.56
C ALA A 162 -20.78 -1.86 20.25
N GLU A 163 -19.99 -0.80 20.09
CA GLU A 163 -20.21 0.52 20.70
C GLU A 163 -20.91 1.51 19.75
N GLY A 164 -21.36 1.05 18.57
CA GLY A 164 -22.03 1.87 17.56
C GLY A 164 -21.10 2.56 16.56
N ASP A 165 -19.78 2.44 16.75
CA ASP A 165 -18.80 2.92 15.78
C ASP A 165 -18.83 2.11 14.48
N ILE A 166 -18.40 2.74 13.38
CA ILE A 166 -18.15 2.03 12.12
C ILE A 166 -16.71 1.51 12.17
N CYS A 167 -16.56 0.20 12.05
CA CYS A 167 -15.29 -0.51 12.23
C CYS A 167 -14.96 -1.39 11.02
N VAL A 168 -13.69 -1.79 10.95
CA VAL A 168 -13.16 -2.84 10.07
C VAL A 168 -12.26 -3.75 10.90
N ARG A 169 -12.26 -5.05 10.61
CA ARG A 169 -11.25 -5.96 11.16
C ARG A 169 -10.00 -5.91 10.30
N ILE A 170 -8.85 -5.72 10.92
CA ILE A 170 -7.55 -5.77 10.26
C ILE A 170 -6.71 -6.91 10.81
N THR A 171 -5.71 -7.34 10.04
CA THR A 171 -4.75 -8.38 10.43
C THR A 171 -3.36 -8.06 9.88
N PRO A 172 -2.26 -8.51 10.52
CA PRO A 172 -0.94 -8.48 9.90
C PRO A 172 -0.94 -9.21 8.56
N GLU A 173 -0.27 -8.64 7.56
CA GLU A 173 -0.29 -9.15 6.19
C GLU A 173 0.28 -10.57 6.07
N VAL A 174 1.27 -10.91 6.89
CA VAL A 174 1.79 -12.29 6.99
C VAL A 174 0.70 -13.28 7.40
N GLU A 175 -0.22 -12.89 8.27
CA GLU A 175 -1.32 -13.75 8.70
C GLU A 175 -2.41 -13.85 7.64
N TRP A 176 -2.69 -12.74 6.94
CA TRP A 176 -3.59 -12.74 5.78
C TRP A 176 -3.18 -13.78 4.74
N TYR A 177 -1.90 -13.80 4.35
CA TYR A 177 -1.44 -14.79 3.37
C TYR A 177 -1.31 -16.19 3.97
N ARG A 178 -0.87 -16.32 5.22
CA ARG A 178 -0.83 -17.62 5.92
C ARG A 178 -2.20 -18.27 5.95
N TRP A 179 -3.27 -17.50 6.13
CA TRP A 179 -4.63 -18.00 6.07
C TRP A 179 -4.93 -18.66 4.72
N ALA A 180 -4.51 -18.05 3.61
CA ALA A 180 -4.75 -18.58 2.27
C ALA A 180 -4.11 -19.95 2.02
N TRP A 181 -2.88 -20.20 2.51
CA TRP A 181 -2.19 -21.47 2.23
C TRP A 181 -2.24 -22.50 3.37
N ARG A 182 -2.45 -22.10 4.63
CA ARG A 182 -2.63 -23.02 5.78
C ARG A 182 -4.08 -23.25 6.16
N GLY A 183 -5.02 -22.43 5.70
CA GLY A 183 -6.43 -22.49 6.07
C GLY A 183 -6.74 -22.08 7.51
N GLN A 184 -5.75 -21.59 8.27
CA GLN A 184 -5.92 -21.15 9.65
C GLN A 184 -6.40 -19.69 9.68
N SER A 185 -7.50 -19.42 10.36
CA SER A 185 -8.02 -18.04 10.49
C SER A 185 -6.98 -17.12 11.13
N PRO A 186 -6.80 -15.90 10.61
CA PRO A 186 -5.84 -14.96 11.15
C PRO A 186 -6.32 -14.36 12.47
N SER A 187 -5.40 -13.85 13.29
CA SER A 187 -5.77 -12.97 14.39
C SER A 187 -6.25 -11.64 13.82
N THR A 188 -7.26 -11.04 14.45
CA THR A 188 -7.84 -9.78 13.96
C THR A 188 -7.98 -8.77 15.07
N LEU A 189 -7.78 -7.51 14.71
CA LEU A 189 -8.04 -6.34 15.54
C LEU A 189 -9.19 -5.55 14.92
N GLU A 190 -10.19 -5.21 15.72
CA GLU A 190 -11.28 -4.32 15.31
C GLU A 190 -10.83 -2.87 15.48
N VAL A 191 -10.92 -2.07 14.41
CA VAL A 191 -10.45 -0.68 14.41
C VAL A 191 -11.51 0.24 13.79
N PRO A 192 -11.80 1.39 14.41
CA PRO A 192 -12.68 2.41 13.83
C PRO A 192 -12.18 2.92 12.47
N VAL A 193 -13.08 3.10 11.52
CA VAL A 193 -12.72 3.48 10.13
C VAL A 193 -12.02 4.83 10.00
N HIS A 194 -12.24 5.75 10.96
CA HIS A 194 -11.61 7.07 10.97
C HIS A 194 -10.11 7.02 11.32
N LEU A 195 -9.61 5.88 11.82
CA LEU A 195 -8.18 5.63 12.09
C LEU A 195 -7.50 4.83 10.97
N LEU A 196 -8.24 4.43 9.92
CA LEU A 196 -7.75 3.56 8.86
C LEU A 196 -7.68 4.28 7.51
N TRP A 197 -6.57 4.01 6.82
CA TRP A 197 -6.29 4.53 5.48
C TRP A 197 -5.87 3.38 4.58
N ILE A 198 -6.27 3.42 3.32
CA ILE A 198 -5.81 2.50 2.29
C ILE A 198 -4.53 3.04 1.68
N GLU A 199 -3.55 2.15 1.48
CA GLU A 199 -2.28 2.45 0.82
C GLU A 199 -2.39 2.73 -0.68
#